data_AF-A0A1M6HVM5-F1
#
_entry.id   AF-A0A1M6HVM5-F1
#
_cell.length_a   1.000
_cell.length_b   1.000
_cell.length_c   1.000
_cell.angle_alpha   90.00
_cell.angle_beta   90.00
_cell.angle_gamma   90.00
#
_symmetry.space_group_name_H-M   'P 1'
#
loop_
_entity.id
_entity.type
_entity.pdbx_description
1 polymer ?
#
loop_
_entity_poly.entity_id
_entity_poly.type
_entity_poly.pdbx_seq_one_letter_code
_entity_poly.pdbx_strand_id
1 'polypeptide(L)'
;MKWIFILLFPTLLFSQNNCKYEFEEKTDSTYLRILPEKLIYEKVFGTTRELISFKLIQNNGVPTLSIQIVVKNSLFIPSKCFDLSSRIIFQLENGKYVTLKSINENVCSTLSYNEEDKANIRVLSGYFVFTKTNYEELKKSPISIIRVQYAGEKVDYNVKSEFHSEILNETFYPSKYFMEYLKCIE
;
A
#
# COMPACT_ATOMS: atom_id res chain seq x y z
N MET A 1 -20.01 5.18 -58.05
CA MET A 1 -18.92 5.14 -57.05
C MET A 1 -19.45 5.77 -55.76
N LYS A 2 -19.92 4.96 -54.81
CA LYS A 2 -20.57 5.42 -53.57
C LYS A 2 -19.51 5.53 -52.47
N TRP A 3 -19.23 6.74 -51.99
CA TRP A 3 -18.42 6.96 -50.79
C TRP A 3 -19.32 6.82 -49.54
N ILE A 4 -19.02 5.84 -48.70
CA ILE A 4 -19.61 5.70 -47.36
C ILE A 4 -18.72 6.47 -46.40
N PHE A 5 -19.24 7.57 -45.86
CA PHE A 5 -18.62 8.34 -44.79
C PHE A 5 -18.89 7.60 -43.46
N ILE A 6 -17.87 6.97 -42.88
CA ILE A 6 -17.94 6.37 -41.54
C ILE A 6 -17.67 7.47 -40.51
N LEU A 7 -18.71 7.84 -39.76
CA LEU A 7 -18.66 8.81 -38.68
C LEU A 7 -18.29 8.08 -37.38
N LEU A 8 -17.02 8.14 -37.00
CA LEU A 8 -16.52 7.62 -35.72
C LEU A 8 -16.91 8.58 -34.58
N PHE A 9 -18.01 8.28 -33.89
CA PHE A 9 -18.35 8.90 -32.61
C PHE A 9 -17.37 8.42 -31.54
N PRO A 10 -16.64 9.31 -30.83
CA PRO A 10 -15.86 8.90 -29.68
C PRO A 10 -16.83 8.58 -28.54
N THR A 11 -16.91 7.31 -28.15
CA THR A 11 -17.54 6.94 -26.89
C THR A 11 -16.67 7.48 -25.76
N LEU A 12 -17.18 8.47 -25.03
CA LEU A 12 -16.61 8.89 -23.77
C LEU A 12 -16.77 7.73 -22.79
N LEU A 13 -15.72 6.91 -22.67
CA LEU A 13 -15.59 5.95 -21.57
C LEU A 13 -15.43 6.77 -20.29
N PHE A 14 -16.54 7.05 -19.61
CA PHE A 14 -16.50 7.49 -18.22
C PHE A 14 -15.80 6.38 -17.43
N SER A 15 -14.59 6.67 -16.95
CA SER A 15 -13.85 5.81 -16.02
C SER A 15 -14.77 5.51 -14.83
N GLN A 16 -15.07 4.23 -14.60
CA GLN A 16 -15.74 3.81 -13.38
C GLN A 16 -14.81 4.14 -12.20
N ASN A 17 -15.29 4.96 -11.26
CA ASN A 17 -14.46 5.39 -10.13
C ASN A 17 -14.10 4.17 -9.26
N ASN A 18 -12.81 3.81 -9.21
CA ASN A 18 -12.27 2.71 -8.39
C ASN A 18 -12.35 2.97 -6.86
N CYS A 19 -12.99 4.06 -6.43
CA CYS A 19 -13.06 4.52 -5.05
C CYS A 19 -14.23 3.88 -4.30
N LYS A 20 -14.20 2.55 -4.13
CA LYS A 20 -15.13 1.86 -3.21
C LYS A 20 -14.54 1.91 -1.81
N TYR A 21 -15.16 2.67 -0.90
CA TYR A 21 -14.69 2.80 0.48
C TYR A 21 -15.14 1.62 1.35
N GLU A 22 -14.25 1.15 2.22
CA GLU A 22 -14.56 0.18 3.28
C GLU A 22 -15.33 0.87 4.41
N PHE A 23 -14.96 2.12 4.69
CA PHE A 23 -15.61 2.96 5.69
C PHE A 23 -15.61 4.43 5.23
N GLU A 24 -16.75 5.10 5.41
CA GLU A 24 -16.90 6.52 5.16
C GLU A 24 -17.81 7.12 6.24
N GLU A 25 -17.30 8.14 6.93
CA GLU A 25 -18.05 8.92 7.92
C GLU A 25 -17.85 10.40 7.65
N LYS A 26 -18.95 11.14 7.59
CA LYS A 26 -18.96 12.59 7.45
C LYS A 26 -19.96 13.18 8.44
N THR A 27 -19.45 13.98 9.37
CA THR A 27 -20.23 14.80 10.29
C THR A 27 -19.91 16.27 10.03
N ASP A 28 -20.57 17.18 10.76
CA ASP A 28 -20.32 18.63 10.65
C ASP A 28 -18.89 19.02 11.04
N SER A 29 -18.17 18.15 11.77
CA SER A 29 -16.83 18.43 12.32
C SER A 29 -15.76 17.41 11.92
N THR A 30 -16.14 16.20 11.52
CA THR A 30 -15.21 15.11 11.24
C THR A 30 -15.49 14.51 9.88
N TYR A 31 -14.42 14.15 9.19
CA TYR A 31 -14.50 13.50 7.90
C TYR A 31 -13.43 12.44 7.76
N LEU A 32 -13.86 11.19 7.60
CA LEU A 32 -13.01 10.00 7.56
C LEU A 32 -13.41 9.12 6.37
N ARG A 33 -12.44 8.81 5.51
CA ARG A 33 -12.58 7.83 4.42
C ARG A 33 -11.48 6.80 4.51
N ILE A 34 -11.85 5.54 4.32
CA ILE A 34 -10.92 4.41 4.36
C ILE A 34 -11.17 3.56 3.12
N LEU A 35 -10.14 3.39 2.30
CA LEU A 35 -10.18 2.42 1.20
C LEU A 35 -9.90 1.01 1.74
N PRO A 36 -10.38 -0.04 1.05
CA PRO A 36 -10.04 -1.42 1.35
C PRO A 36 -8.53 -1.65 1.33
N GLU A 37 -8.09 -2.60 2.15
CA GLU A 37 -6.72 -3.08 2.13
C GLU A 37 -6.38 -3.72 0.78
N LYS A 38 -5.15 -3.51 0.30
CA LYS A 38 -4.60 -4.18 -0.89
C LYS A 38 -3.22 -4.74 -0.59
N LEU A 39 -3.00 -5.98 -1.05
CA LEU A 39 -1.70 -6.63 -0.97
C LEU A 39 -0.74 -5.99 -1.98
N ILE A 40 0.45 -5.63 -1.49
CA ILE A 40 1.47 -4.89 -2.25
C ILE A 40 2.69 -5.76 -2.52
N TYR A 41 3.01 -6.63 -1.57
CA TYR A 41 4.15 -7.52 -1.65
C TYR A 41 3.80 -8.85 -1.02
N GLU A 42 4.22 -9.93 -1.68
CA GLU A 42 4.16 -11.29 -1.16
C GLU A 42 5.50 -11.97 -1.41
N LYS A 43 5.97 -12.67 -0.37
CA LYS A 43 7.10 -13.59 -0.45
C LYS A 43 6.71 -14.90 0.22
N VAL A 44 6.75 -15.98 -0.56
CA VAL A 44 6.65 -17.34 -0.07
C VAL A 44 8.00 -18.01 -0.33
N PHE A 45 8.74 -18.31 0.74
CA PHE A 45 10.06 -18.95 0.63
C PHE A 45 10.30 -19.93 1.76
N GLY A 46 10.31 -21.22 1.43
CA GLY A 46 10.41 -22.29 2.43
C GLY A 46 9.28 -22.19 3.46
N THR A 47 9.63 -22.09 4.74
CA THR A 47 8.66 -21.89 5.83
C THR A 47 8.30 -20.42 6.06
N THR A 48 8.99 -19.48 5.41
CA THR A 48 8.76 -18.05 5.57
C THR A 48 7.68 -17.57 4.62
N ARG A 49 6.69 -16.87 5.18
CA ARG A 49 5.72 -16.09 4.41
C ARG A 49 5.78 -14.66 4.90
N GLU A 50 5.89 -13.71 3.99
CA GLU A 50 5.88 -12.28 4.29
C GLU A 50 4.90 -11.57 3.37
N LEU A 51 4.02 -10.78 3.96
CA LEU A 51 3.01 -9.99 3.28
C LEU A 51 3.14 -8.54 3.69
N ILE A 52 3.05 -7.63 2.72
CA ILE A 52 2.90 -6.20 2.97
C ILE A 52 1.62 -5.74 2.29
N SER A 53 0.75 -5.14 3.09
CA SER A 53 -0.51 -4.58 2.63
C SER A 53 -0.57 -3.08 2.88
N PHE A 54 -1.21 -2.36 1.97
CA PHE A 54 -1.49 -0.93 2.11
C PHE A 54 -2.98 -0.66 2.24
N LYS A 55 -3.30 0.35 3.04
CA LYS A 55 -4.63 0.91 3.18
C LYS A 55 -4.52 2.44 3.16
N LEU A 56 -5.26 3.09 2.25
CA LEU A 56 -5.30 4.55 2.16
C LEU A 56 -6.43 5.11 3.02
N ILE A 57 -6.10 6.12 3.82
CA ILE A 57 -6.99 6.76 4.78
C ILE A 57 -6.95 8.26 4.54
N GLN A 58 -8.10 8.92 4.52
CA GLN A 58 -8.24 10.36 4.60
C GLN A 58 -8.87 10.69 5.94
N ASN A 59 -8.18 11.46 6.79
CA ASN A 59 -8.73 11.94 8.05
C ASN A 59 -8.63 13.46 8.08
N ASN A 60 -9.77 14.16 8.03
CA ASN A 60 -9.84 15.62 8.07
C ASN A 60 -8.90 16.32 7.08
N GLY A 61 -8.80 15.77 5.85
CA GLY A 61 -7.94 16.30 4.79
C GLY A 61 -6.45 15.91 4.91
N VAL A 62 -6.08 15.08 5.88
CA VAL A 62 -4.73 14.50 6.00
C VAL A 62 -4.72 13.11 5.36
N PRO A 63 -4.17 12.96 4.14
CA PRO A 63 -3.99 11.65 3.54
C PRO A 63 -2.92 10.88 4.33
N THR A 64 -3.22 9.62 4.61
CA THR A 64 -2.41 8.73 5.42
C THR A 64 -2.36 7.35 4.77
N LEU A 65 -1.16 6.80 4.69
CA LEU A 65 -0.93 5.41 4.33
C LEU A 65 -0.83 4.59 5.61
N SER A 66 -1.73 3.63 5.78
CA SER A 66 -1.54 2.53 6.73
C SER A 66 -0.79 1.42 6.01
N ILE A 67 0.30 0.96 6.62
CA ILE A 67 1.02 -0.25 6.21
C ILE A 67 0.75 -1.34 7.24
N GLN A 68 0.52 -2.57 6.77
CA GLN A 68 0.55 -3.77 7.59
C GLN A 68 1.58 -4.72 7.02
N ILE A 69 2.44 -5.24 7.90
CA ILE A 69 3.46 -6.23 7.58
C ILE A 69 3.17 -7.48 8.41
N VAL A 70 2.96 -8.59 7.74
CA VAL A 70 2.73 -9.90 8.38
C VAL A 70 3.86 -10.84 7.98
N VAL A 71 4.56 -11.38 8.97
CA VAL A 71 5.62 -12.37 8.77
C VAL A 71 5.24 -13.64 9.51
N LYS A 72 5.21 -14.78 8.81
CA LYS A 72 4.99 -16.11 9.38
C LYS A 72 6.22 -16.97 9.14
N ASN A 73 6.69 -17.68 10.16
CA ASN A 73 7.85 -18.58 10.08
C ASN A 73 7.77 -19.66 11.16
N SER A 74 8.26 -20.87 10.88
CA SER A 74 8.42 -21.94 11.89
C SER A 74 9.48 -21.62 12.95
N LEU A 75 10.44 -20.76 12.62
CA LEU A 75 11.49 -20.27 13.50
C LEU A 75 11.13 -18.92 14.13
N PHE A 76 11.98 -18.46 15.04
CA PHE A 76 11.84 -17.16 15.68
C PHE A 76 11.91 -16.00 14.66
N ILE A 77 11.06 -15.01 14.85
CA ILE A 77 11.02 -13.79 14.03
C ILE A 77 11.42 -12.60 14.93
N PRO A 78 12.49 -11.86 14.60
CA PRO A 78 12.87 -10.65 15.34
C PRO A 78 11.76 -9.60 15.35
N SER A 79 11.67 -8.83 16.44
CA SER A 79 10.73 -7.71 16.53
C SER A 79 11.21 -6.53 15.69
N LYS A 80 10.29 -5.94 14.92
CA LYS A 80 10.50 -4.64 14.26
C LYS A 80 9.56 -3.61 14.86
N CYS A 81 9.99 -2.35 14.88
CA CYS A 81 9.21 -1.25 15.45
C CYS A 81 9.22 -0.04 14.54
N PHE A 82 8.11 0.69 14.55
CA PHE A 82 7.97 2.02 14.00
C PHE A 82 7.93 3.07 15.12
N ASP A 83 8.63 4.16 14.89
CA ASP A 83 8.71 5.34 15.74
C ASP A 83 8.62 6.60 14.87
N LEU A 84 8.73 7.78 15.48
CA LEU A 84 8.68 9.06 14.76
C LEU A 84 9.87 9.26 13.79
N SER A 85 10.95 8.48 13.93
CA SER A 85 12.10 8.52 13.02
C SER A 85 11.89 7.65 11.76
N SER A 86 10.96 6.69 11.83
CA SER A 86 10.67 5.73 10.78
C SER A 86 10.11 6.38 9.51
N ARG A 87 10.41 5.81 8.35
CA ARG A 87 10.02 6.34 7.02
C ARG A 87 9.61 5.22 6.09
N ILE A 88 8.70 5.52 5.17
CA ILE A 88 8.52 4.72 3.96
C ILE A 88 9.03 5.54 2.79
N ILE A 89 9.93 4.98 1.99
CA ILE A 89 10.51 5.64 0.83
C ILE A 89 10.16 4.82 -0.40
N PHE A 90 9.48 5.42 -1.36
CA PHE A 90 9.19 4.82 -2.65
C PHE A 90 10.20 5.30 -3.68
N GLN A 91 10.82 4.37 -4.39
CA GLN A 91 11.48 4.67 -5.65
C GLN A 91 10.45 4.49 -6.76
N LEU A 92 10.34 5.50 -7.63
CA LEU A 92 9.46 5.47 -8.79
C LEU A 92 10.24 4.96 -10.02
N GLU A 93 9.54 4.40 -10.99
CA GLU A 93 10.14 3.97 -12.27
C GLU A 93 10.81 5.13 -13.04
N ASN A 94 10.34 6.36 -12.86
CA ASN A 94 10.96 7.56 -13.41
C ASN A 94 12.23 8.03 -12.67
N GLY A 95 12.73 7.26 -11.70
CA GLY A 95 13.96 7.52 -10.94
C GLY A 95 13.80 8.49 -9.76
N LYS A 96 12.61 9.07 -9.53
CA LYS A 96 12.37 9.93 -8.37
C LYS A 96 12.12 9.13 -7.10
N TYR A 97 12.33 9.78 -5.95
CA TYR A 97 12.06 9.23 -4.64
C TYR A 97 10.96 10.02 -3.93
N VAL A 98 10.06 9.31 -3.25
CA VAL A 98 8.96 9.88 -2.47
C VAL A 98 9.03 9.33 -1.06
N THR A 99 9.06 10.21 -0.04
CA THR A 99 9.26 9.79 1.37
C THR A 99 8.07 10.15 2.24
N LEU A 100 7.38 9.16 2.81
CA LEU A 100 6.34 9.35 3.81
C LEU A 100 6.93 9.37 5.22
N LYS A 101 6.36 10.20 6.09
CA LYS A 101 6.80 10.35 7.48
C LYS A 101 5.93 9.55 8.42
N SER A 102 6.53 8.83 9.35
CA SER A 102 5.77 8.11 10.37
C SER A 102 5.14 9.09 11.36
N ILE A 103 3.95 8.73 11.84
CA ILE A 103 3.27 9.34 12.99
C ILE A 103 3.13 8.36 14.16
N ASN A 104 3.84 7.23 14.12
CA ASN A 104 3.82 6.23 15.19
C ASN A 104 4.77 6.68 16.30
N GLU A 105 4.35 6.66 17.57
CA GLU A 105 5.25 7.01 18.68
C GLU A 105 6.27 5.91 18.96
N ASN A 106 5.80 4.69 19.23
CA ASN A 106 6.62 3.49 19.39
C ASN A 106 5.74 2.23 19.24
N VAL A 107 5.49 1.83 18.00
CA VAL A 107 4.63 0.68 17.68
C VAL A 107 5.51 -0.48 17.23
N CYS A 108 5.55 -1.54 18.03
CA CYS A 108 6.33 -2.74 17.76
C CYS A 108 5.45 -3.89 17.30
N SER A 109 6.04 -4.80 16.52
CA SER A 109 5.36 -6.01 16.04
C SER A 109 4.90 -6.90 17.20
N THR A 110 3.67 -7.39 17.13
CA THR A 110 3.11 -8.36 18.09
C THR A 110 3.36 -9.77 17.59
N LEU A 111 3.72 -10.68 18.51
CA LEU A 111 3.95 -12.09 18.22
C LEU A 111 2.72 -12.91 18.62
N SER A 112 2.27 -13.77 17.72
CA SER A 112 1.28 -14.83 17.99
C SER A 112 1.84 -16.15 17.50
N TYR A 113 1.59 -17.23 18.24
CA TYR A 113 1.89 -18.57 17.78
C TYR A 113 0.64 -19.21 17.20
N ASN A 114 0.79 -19.90 16.07
CA ASN A 114 -0.26 -20.70 15.45
C ASN A 114 0.07 -22.18 15.69
N GLU A 115 -0.76 -22.83 16.50
CA GLU A 115 -0.60 -24.23 16.91
C GLU A 115 -0.79 -25.22 15.74
N GLU A 116 -1.76 -24.95 14.84
CA GLU A 116 -2.08 -25.82 13.71
C GLU A 116 -0.92 -25.89 12.71
N ASP A 117 -0.36 -24.73 12.39
CA ASP A 117 0.77 -24.58 11.45
C ASP A 117 2.14 -24.76 12.12
N LYS A 118 2.18 -24.87 13.45
CA LYS A 118 3.40 -24.83 14.27
C LYS A 118 4.34 -23.69 13.88
N ALA A 119 3.78 -22.48 13.78
CA ALA A 119 4.48 -21.32 13.24
C ALA A 119 4.26 -20.06 14.09
N ASN A 120 5.32 -19.24 14.16
CA ASN A 120 5.28 -17.90 14.71
C ASN A 120 4.72 -16.95 13.64
N ILE A 121 3.86 -16.03 14.06
CA ILE A 121 3.30 -14.96 13.25
C ILE A 121 3.61 -13.64 13.95
N ARG A 122 4.25 -12.71 13.24
CA ARG A 122 4.40 -11.33 13.68
C ARG A 122 3.60 -10.39 12.80
N VAL A 123 2.87 -9.49 13.44
CA VAL A 123 2.11 -8.44 12.76
C VAL A 123 2.62 -7.09 13.21
N LEU A 124 2.93 -6.21 12.26
CA LEU A 124 3.31 -4.82 12.50
C LEU A 124 2.45 -3.92 11.63
N SER A 125 1.71 -3.04 12.26
CA SER A 125 0.92 -2.00 11.57
C SER A 125 1.48 -0.62 11.91
N GLY A 126 1.39 0.32 10.98
CA GLY A 126 1.81 1.69 11.25
C GLY A 126 1.25 2.68 10.25
N TYR A 127 1.26 3.95 10.65
CA TYR A 127 0.70 5.05 9.88
C TYR A 127 1.78 6.03 9.40
N PHE A 128 1.66 6.42 8.14
CA PHE A 128 2.61 7.28 7.46
C PHE A 128 1.88 8.37 6.66
N VAL A 129 2.25 9.62 6.88
CA VAL A 129 1.59 10.77 6.24
C VAL A 129 2.33 11.23 4.99
N PHE A 130 1.56 11.70 4.01
CA PHE A 130 2.10 12.29 2.79
C PHE A 130 2.47 13.75 3.00
N THR A 131 3.53 14.21 2.33
CA THR A 131 3.79 15.64 2.16
C THR A 131 3.16 16.12 0.86
N LYS A 132 2.86 17.42 0.72
CA LYS A 132 2.24 17.98 -0.50
C LYS A 132 3.02 17.63 -1.78
N THR A 133 4.35 17.65 -1.72
CA THR A 133 5.22 17.31 -2.87
C THR A 133 5.19 15.82 -3.22
N ASN A 134 5.00 14.94 -2.24
CA ASN A 134 4.96 13.48 -2.46
C ASN A 134 3.75 13.06 -3.29
N TYR A 135 2.68 13.83 -3.19
CA TYR A 135 1.36 13.46 -3.68
C TYR A 135 1.29 13.48 -5.22
N GLU A 136 1.92 14.48 -5.84
CA GLU A 136 1.85 14.66 -7.29
C GLU A 136 2.71 13.69 -8.09
N GLU A 137 3.82 13.23 -7.52
CA GLU A 137 4.71 12.29 -8.20
C GLU A 137 4.15 10.86 -8.21
N LEU A 138 3.53 10.43 -7.09
CA LEU A 138 2.91 9.10 -6.96
C LEU A 138 1.71 8.89 -7.90
N LYS A 139 1.10 9.97 -8.38
CA LYS A 139 0.02 9.91 -9.38
C LYS A 139 0.53 9.70 -10.80
N LYS A 140 1.81 9.99 -11.06
CA LYS A 140 2.37 10.09 -12.42
C LYS A 140 3.27 8.91 -12.81
N SER A 141 3.85 8.21 -11.84
CA SER A 141 4.79 7.12 -12.10
C SER A 141 4.53 5.93 -11.19
N PRO A 142 4.62 4.69 -11.69
CA PRO A 142 4.55 3.50 -10.86
C PRO A 142 5.71 3.45 -9.86
N ILE A 143 5.47 2.77 -8.73
CA ILE A 143 6.50 2.44 -7.75
C ILE A 143 7.26 1.18 -8.18
N SER A 144 8.58 1.17 -7.98
CA SER A 144 9.45 0.03 -8.31
C SER A 144 10.11 -0.57 -7.07
N ILE A 145 10.41 0.23 -6.05
CA ILE A 145 10.98 -0.23 -4.78
C ILE A 145 10.28 0.48 -3.62
N ILE A 146 9.98 -0.29 -2.57
CA ILE A 146 9.56 0.23 -1.27
C ILE A 146 10.70 -0.01 -0.29
N ARG A 147 11.26 1.06 0.27
CA ARG A 147 12.17 1.00 1.41
C ARG A 147 11.40 1.31 2.67
N VAL A 148 11.34 0.34 3.58
CA VAL A 148 10.81 0.54 4.93
C VAL A 148 12.00 0.80 5.86
N GLN A 149 12.06 2.01 6.39
CA GLN A 149 13.00 2.38 7.45
C GLN A 149 12.28 2.24 8.80
N TYR A 150 12.64 1.19 9.53
CA TYR A 150 12.23 0.96 10.91
C TYR A 150 13.12 1.77 11.87
N ALA A 151 12.84 1.71 13.17
CA ALA A 151 13.63 2.42 14.19
C ALA A 151 15.14 2.03 14.20
N GLY A 152 15.50 0.82 13.78
CA GLY A 152 16.89 0.32 13.83
C GLY A 152 17.47 -0.22 12.52
N GLU A 153 16.65 -0.41 11.48
CA GLU A 153 17.10 -1.03 10.22
C GLU A 153 16.33 -0.50 9.00
N LYS A 154 16.84 -0.79 7.81
CA LYS A 154 16.22 -0.46 6.53
C LYS A 154 16.11 -1.72 5.70
N VAL A 155 14.92 -1.97 5.15
CA VAL A 155 14.66 -3.11 4.27
C VAL A 155 14.03 -2.62 2.98
N ASP A 156 14.54 -3.14 1.87
CA ASP A 156 14.08 -2.82 0.52
C ASP A 156 13.26 -3.98 -0.05
N TYR A 157 12.12 -3.64 -0.62
CA TYR A 157 11.19 -4.56 -1.25
C TYR A 157 11.02 -4.17 -2.72
N ASN A 158 11.39 -5.08 -3.62
CA ASN A 158 11.15 -4.90 -5.04
C ASN A 158 9.67 -5.10 -5.34
N VAL A 159 9.04 -4.08 -5.93
CA VAL A 159 7.63 -4.11 -6.30
C VAL A 159 7.50 -4.64 -7.72
N LYS A 160 6.70 -5.70 -7.89
CA LYS A 160 6.39 -6.24 -9.21
C LYS A 160 5.34 -5.36 -9.91
N SER A 161 5.36 -5.31 -11.23
CA SER A 161 4.27 -4.63 -11.98
C SER A 161 2.92 -5.27 -11.67
N GLU A 162 2.90 -6.60 -11.66
CA GLU A 162 1.79 -7.49 -11.32
C GLU A 162 2.31 -8.76 -10.62
N PHE A 163 1.48 -9.40 -9.82
CA PHE A 163 1.72 -10.77 -9.35
C PHE A 163 0.42 -11.47 -9.00
N HIS A 164 0.40 -12.79 -9.14
CA HIS A 164 -0.66 -13.65 -8.60
C HIS A 164 -0.26 -14.11 -7.20
N SER A 165 -1.11 -13.86 -6.20
CA SER A 165 -0.85 -14.24 -4.82
C SER A 165 -1.10 -15.73 -4.62
N GLU A 166 -0.11 -16.45 -4.09
CA GLU A 166 -0.24 -17.86 -3.74
C GLU A 166 -1.17 -18.07 -2.54
N ILE A 167 -1.28 -17.07 -1.65
CA ILE A 167 -2.06 -17.17 -0.41
C ILE A 167 -3.52 -16.77 -0.63
N LEU A 168 -3.76 -15.70 -1.40
CA LEU A 168 -5.10 -15.15 -1.63
C LEU A 168 -5.72 -15.63 -2.94
N ASN A 169 -4.94 -16.25 -3.83
CA ASN A 169 -5.39 -16.73 -5.14
C ASN A 169 -6.03 -15.62 -5.99
N GLU A 170 -5.52 -14.39 -5.87
CA GLU A 170 -5.95 -13.18 -6.58
C GLU A 170 -4.73 -12.52 -7.24
N THR A 171 -4.94 -11.83 -8.37
CA THR A 171 -3.90 -11.06 -9.05
C THR A 171 -3.90 -9.60 -8.61
N PHE A 172 -2.75 -9.08 -8.22
CA PHE A 172 -2.53 -7.72 -7.74
C PHE A 172 -1.61 -6.92 -8.66
N TYR A 173 -1.82 -5.60 -8.70
CA TYR A 173 -1.07 -4.63 -9.52
C TYR A 173 -0.42 -3.55 -8.65
N PRO A 174 0.54 -3.92 -7.78
CA PRO A 174 0.98 -3.05 -6.68
C PRO A 174 1.77 -1.82 -7.17
N SER A 175 2.48 -1.93 -8.29
CA SER A 175 3.24 -0.83 -8.89
C SER A 175 2.39 0.41 -9.18
N LYS A 176 1.12 0.22 -9.55
CA LYS A 176 0.17 1.30 -9.92
C LYS A 176 -0.78 1.69 -8.80
N TYR A 177 -0.64 1.11 -7.61
CA TYR A 177 -1.57 1.32 -6.49
C TYR A 177 -1.88 2.80 -6.23
N PHE A 178 -0.86 3.65 -6.09
CA PHE A 178 -1.09 5.08 -5.83
C PHE A 178 -1.70 5.80 -7.04
N MET A 179 -1.32 5.43 -8.26
CA MET A 179 -1.91 6.03 -9.47
C MET A 179 -3.42 5.76 -9.57
N GLU A 180 -3.85 4.58 -9.10
CA GLU A 180 -5.25 4.17 -9.14
C GLU A 180 -6.08 4.76 -8.00
N TYR A 181 -5.55 4.75 -6.78
CA TYR A 181 -6.35 4.97 -5.56
C TYR A 181 -6.09 6.30 -4.85
N LEU A 182 -4.99 7.00 -5.14
CA LEU A 182 -4.65 8.23 -4.39
C LEU A 182 -5.70 9.34 -4.61
N LYS A 183 -6.29 9.42 -5.81
CA LYS A 183 -7.41 10.34 -6.11
C LYS A 183 -8.65 10.17 -5.22
N CYS A 184 -8.79 9.03 -4.54
CA CYS A 184 -9.93 8.74 -3.68
C CYS A 184 -9.81 9.35 -2.28
N ILE A 185 -8.60 9.75 -1.87
CA ILE A 185 -8.32 10.32 -0.55
C ILE A 185 -7.78 11.75 -0.62
N GLU A 186 -7.97 12.40 -1.79
CA GLU A 186 -7.78 13.84 -2.00
C GLU A 186 -8.84 14.66 -1.25
#